data_AF-A0A8H8MMM7-F1
#
_entry.id   AF-A0A8H8MMM7-F1
#
_cell.length_a   1.000
_cell.length_b   1.000
_cell.length_c   1.000
_cell.angle_alpha   90.00
_cell.angle_beta   90.00
_cell.angle_gamma   90.00
#
_symmetry.space_group_name_H-M   'P 1'
#
loop_
_entity.id
_entity.type
_entity.pdbx_description
1 polymer ?
#
loop_
_entity_poly.entity_id
_entity_poly.type
_entity_poly.pdbx_seq_one_letter_code
_entity_poly.pdbx_strand_id
1 'polypeptide(L)'
;MIPARQLFPLVVAPVSFAAAQSASEIRVDDWQAYADNHRYGVQYGPGWIQRGFQDPVPSYYRGTYTTTHSTGSYAMLSFRGTGISYNADKRPDSGIVMLAIDGNELPLLNPDSSTVEHQQAIFSVSGLAPGDHQIVIGAQPGYVNSTGVVGLDFFGVTPLDDDSSYVPRDLGPGAWSVPLDAVVVDDTDPSVRYSGDSWKMQDVNLIGPTPLFFNLTQHTSRVPGSSLNFTFRGTDVWYFSDDFQTNADVLISVDGGEGELVKTSTGVTWISQRMTWSKIGLPDGEHTVTVTHAGQRGQYANLDFFMYLPSGTSSESASHSPDHLGAILGGVMGGLVGLALVALGLFYFYRKHCSETKNDGQEVKETGTTHHVTLARTTTKDSRATFDDEKVDMV
;
A
#
# COMPACT_ATOMS: atom_id res chain seq x y z
N MET A 1 4.99 40.74 -14.97
CA MET A 1 4.00 40.21 -15.93
C MET A 1 4.43 38.78 -16.25
N ILE A 2 3.76 37.80 -15.66
CA ILE A 2 3.95 36.38 -15.97
C ILE A 2 3.10 36.10 -17.22
N PRO A 3 3.60 35.44 -18.28
CA PRO A 3 2.82 35.20 -19.47
C PRO A 3 1.65 34.26 -19.15
N ALA A 4 0.46 34.60 -19.65
CA ALA A 4 -0.72 33.74 -19.55
C ALA A 4 -0.49 32.45 -20.35
N ARG A 5 -0.30 31.31 -19.66
CA ARG A 5 -0.40 29.98 -20.29
C ARG A 5 -1.85 29.84 -20.76
N GLN A 6 -2.05 29.62 -22.06
CA GLN A 6 -3.39 29.57 -22.66
C GLN A 6 -4.17 28.36 -22.14
N LEU A 7 -5.40 28.61 -21.68
CA LEU A 7 -6.41 27.58 -21.44
C LEU A 7 -6.97 27.18 -22.80
N PHE A 8 -6.73 25.94 -23.23
CA PHE A 8 -7.26 25.43 -24.50
C PHE A 8 -8.54 24.64 -24.25
N PRO A 9 -9.64 24.91 -24.98
CA PRO A 9 -10.73 23.96 -25.07
C PRO A 9 -10.24 22.69 -25.78
N LEU A 10 -10.54 21.54 -25.18
CA LEU A 10 -10.08 20.22 -25.63
C LEU A 10 -10.57 19.93 -27.05
N VAL A 11 -9.63 19.80 -28.00
CA VAL A 11 -9.88 19.12 -29.28
C VAL A 11 -9.62 17.64 -29.04
N VAL A 12 -10.69 16.86 -28.95
CA VAL A 12 -10.61 15.39 -29.00
C VAL A 12 -10.19 15.01 -30.42
N ALA A 13 -8.94 14.61 -30.62
CA ALA A 13 -8.53 13.95 -31.86
C ALA A 13 -9.22 12.57 -31.92
N PRO A 14 -9.79 12.16 -33.06
CA PRO A 14 -10.34 10.82 -33.19
C PRO A 14 -9.18 9.82 -33.22
N VAL A 15 -8.98 9.12 -32.12
CA VAL A 15 -8.12 7.92 -32.07
C VAL A 15 -8.89 6.79 -32.75
N SER A 16 -8.21 6.06 -33.64
CA SER A 16 -8.80 4.94 -34.38
C SER A 16 -9.28 3.85 -33.41
N PHE A 17 -10.58 3.52 -33.45
CA PHE A 17 -11.13 2.41 -32.68
C PHE A 17 -10.76 1.08 -33.35
N ALA A 18 -9.63 0.49 -32.95
CA ALA A 18 -9.56 -0.95 -32.93
C ALA A 18 -10.45 -1.41 -31.76
N ALA A 19 -11.32 -2.40 -31.99
CA ALA A 19 -12.14 -2.99 -30.94
C ALA A 19 -11.20 -3.65 -29.91
N ALA A 20 -10.82 -2.89 -28.87
CA ALA A 20 -10.12 -3.40 -27.73
C ALA A 20 -11.06 -4.35 -26.99
N GLN A 21 -10.62 -5.60 -26.84
CA GLN A 21 -11.18 -6.53 -25.87
C GLN A 21 -11.24 -5.79 -24.53
N SER A 22 -12.42 -5.72 -23.91
CA SER A 22 -12.66 -4.94 -22.70
C SER A 22 -11.86 -5.54 -21.54
N ALA A 23 -10.60 -5.11 -21.36
CA ALA A 23 -9.90 -5.30 -20.11
C ALA A 23 -10.73 -4.60 -19.02
N SER A 24 -10.99 -5.29 -17.92
CA SER A 24 -11.74 -4.73 -16.79
C SER A 24 -10.96 -3.54 -16.21
N GLU A 25 -11.62 -2.38 -16.08
CA GLU A 25 -11.02 -1.21 -15.44
C GLU A 25 -10.81 -1.50 -13.95
N ILE A 26 -9.62 -1.23 -13.44
CA ILE A 26 -9.29 -1.33 -12.02
C ILE A 26 -9.34 0.06 -11.40
N ARG A 27 -10.18 0.23 -10.39
CA ARG A 27 -10.33 1.51 -9.69
C ARG A 27 -9.43 1.55 -8.45
N VAL A 28 -8.46 2.45 -8.47
CA VAL A 28 -7.58 2.77 -7.36
C VAL A 28 -8.24 3.88 -6.57
N ASP A 29 -8.74 3.52 -5.41
CA ASP A 29 -9.45 4.41 -4.49
C ASP A 29 -8.53 5.54 -4.00
N ASP A 30 -9.06 6.76 -3.86
CA ASP A 30 -8.33 7.88 -3.27
C ASP A 30 -7.85 7.58 -1.85
N TRP A 31 -8.55 6.67 -1.14
CA TRP A 31 -8.20 6.28 0.22
C TRP A 31 -7.00 5.36 0.33
N GLN A 32 -6.61 4.65 -0.72
CA GLN A 32 -5.39 3.85 -0.70
C GLN A 32 -4.19 4.82 -0.69
N ALA A 33 -3.97 5.46 0.45
CA ALA A 33 -2.91 6.41 0.71
C ALA A 33 -1.78 5.68 1.41
N TYR A 34 -0.55 6.08 1.10
CA TYR A 34 0.65 5.66 1.80
C TYR A 34 0.49 5.87 3.32
N ALA A 35 0.31 4.77 4.05
CA ALA A 35 0.66 4.66 5.46
C ALA A 35 1.93 3.80 5.55
N ASP A 36 2.73 3.96 6.60
CA ASP A 36 4.00 3.26 6.85
C ASP A 36 3.99 1.71 6.64
N ASN A 37 2.82 1.11 6.52
CA ASN A 37 2.58 -0.31 6.29
C ASN A 37 1.75 -0.67 5.03
N HIS A 38 1.39 0.27 4.14
CA HIS A 38 0.61 0.00 2.92
C HIS A 38 1.36 0.42 1.65
N ARG A 39 1.84 -0.56 0.87
CA ARG A 39 2.53 -0.38 -0.43
C ARG A 39 1.60 -0.36 -1.64
N TYR A 40 0.43 0.25 -1.49
CA TYR A 40 -0.60 0.24 -2.50
C TYR A 40 -1.28 1.59 -2.57
N GLY A 41 -1.51 2.05 -3.81
CA GLY A 41 -2.34 3.20 -4.11
C GLY A 41 -1.60 4.50 -4.37
N VAL A 42 -2.21 5.60 -3.97
CA VAL A 42 -1.88 6.98 -4.31
C VAL A 42 -0.93 7.57 -3.27
N GLN A 43 0.18 8.15 -3.75
CA GLN A 43 1.07 8.96 -2.93
C GLN A 43 0.60 10.41 -2.94
N TYR A 44 0.33 10.99 -1.77
CA TYR A 44 -0.06 12.39 -1.64
C TYR A 44 1.10 13.23 -1.11
N GLY A 45 1.38 14.35 -1.79
CA GLY A 45 2.22 15.40 -1.25
C GLY A 45 1.54 16.18 -0.12
N PRO A 46 2.21 17.18 0.47
CA PRO A 46 1.63 18.01 1.52
C PRO A 46 0.36 18.76 1.06
N GLY A 47 -0.58 18.98 1.98
CA GLY A 47 -1.74 19.84 1.77
C GLY A 47 -3.03 19.17 1.28
N TRP A 48 -3.01 17.85 1.08
CA TRP A 48 -4.23 17.06 0.84
C TRP A 48 -4.95 16.72 2.14
N ILE A 49 -6.28 16.76 2.08
CA ILE A 49 -7.21 16.49 3.16
C ILE A 49 -8.17 15.42 2.68
N GLN A 50 -8.13 14.29 3.36
CA GLN A 50 -8.98 13.14 3.10
C GLN A 50 -10.32 13.29 3.82
N ARG A 51 -11.42 12.93 3.15
CA ARG A 51 -12.78 12.93 3.70
C ARG A 51 -13.45 11.58 3.45
N GLY A 52 -14.47 11.27 4.26
CA GLY A 52 -15.33 10.10 4.03
C GLY A 52 -14.96 8.82 4.78
N PHE A 53 -13.90 8.81 5.61
CA PHE A 53 -13.49 7.59 6.32
C PHE A 53 -14.42 7.21 7.47
N GLN A 54 -14.66 8.14 8.40
CA GLN A 54 -15.61 7.92 9.50
C GLN A 54 -17.07 8.11 9.08
N ASP A 55 -17.30 8.87 8.00
CA ASP A 55 -18.65 9.19 7.49
C ASP A 55 -18.67 9.07 5.96
N PRO A 56 -18.81 7.84 5.43
CA PRO A 56 -18.78 7.56 4.00
C PRO A 56 -19.85 8.32 3.25
N VAL A 57 -19.46 8.97 2.16
CA VAL A 57 -20.37 9.80 1.35
C VAL A 57 -20.78 9.00 0.10
N PRO A 58 -22.06 8.56 -0.04
CA PRO A 58 -22.46 7.59 -1.07
C PRO A 58 -22.26 8.02 -2.53
N SER A 59 -22.05 9.31 -2.78
CA SER A 59 -21.80 9.85 -4.11
C SER A 59 -20.38 9.65 -4.62
N TYR A 60 -19.45 9.22 -3.77
CA TYR A 60 -18.05 8.95 -4.13
C TYR A 60 -17.77 7.45 -4.19
N TYR A 61 -16.74 7.07 -4.96
CA TYR A 61 -16.29 5.69 -5.00
C TYR A 61 -15.84 5.28 -3.60
N ARG A 62 -16.39 4.16 -3.10
CA ARG A 62 -16.17 3.64 -1.73
C ARG A 62 -16.43 4.63 -0.59
N GLY A 63 -17.08 5.75 -0.89
CA GLY A 63 -17.48 6.76 0.09
C GLY A 63 -16.38 7.75 0.47
N THR A 64 -15.23 7.75 -0.19
CA THR A 64 -14.06 8.59 0.14
C THR A 64 -13.78 9.63 -0.93
N TYR A 65 -13.26 10.79 -0.51
CA TYR A 65 -12.85 11.85 -1.43
C TYR A 65 -11.73 12.70 -0.82
N THR A 66 -10.64 12.85 -1.56
CA THR A 66 -9.43 13.52 -1.07
C THR A 66 -9.23 14.82 -1.82
N THR A 67 -9.02 15.92 -1.11
CA THR A 67 -9.06 17.28 -1.66
C THR A 67 -7.87 18.11 -1.23
N THR A 68 -7.46 19.08 -2.04
CA THR A 68 -6.47 20.10 -1.69
C THR A 68 -6.93 21.48 -2.15
N HIS A 69 -6.58 22.48 -1.36
CA HIS A 69 -6.66 23.91 -1.70
C HIS A 69 -5.27 24.56 -1.77
N SER A 70 -4.22 23.75 -1.59
CA SER A 70 -2.85 24.22 -1.47
C SER A 70 -2.18 24.15 -2.84
N THR A 71 -1.77 25.30 -3.37
CA THR A 71 -0.99 25.34 -4.62
C THR A 71 0.31 24.55 -4.49
N GLY A 72 0.66 23.78 -5.51
CA GLY A 72 1.86 22.93 -5.48
C GLY A 72 1.66 21.59 -4.75
N SER A 73 0.47 21.32 -4.19
CA SER A 73 0.10 19.97 -3.79
C SER A 73 0.02 19.06 -5.00
N TYR A 74 0.46 17.82 -4.85
CA TYR A 74 0.39 16.79 -5.89
C TYR A 74 -0.11 15.47 -5.33
N ALA A 75 -0.72 14.65 -6.19
CA ALA A 75 -0.98 13.24 -5.94
C ALA A 75 -0.39 12.44 -7.10
N MET A 76 0.23 11.31 -6.78
CA MET A 76 0.94 10.49 -7.73
C MET A 76 0.47 9.04 -7.64
N LEU A 77 0.29 8.40 -8.79
CA LEU A 77 0.05 6.97 -8.87
C LEU A 77 0.99 6.38 -9.91
N SER A 78 1.70 5.32 -9.53
CA SER A 78 2.37 4.44 -10.47
C SER A 78 1.47 3.25 -10.78
N PHE A 79 1.43 2.87 -12.05
CA PHE A 79 0.53 1.84 -12.53
C PHE A 79 1.14 1.06 -13.69
N ARG A 80 0.80 -0.21 -13.79
CA ARG A 80 1.13 -1.04 -14.95
C ARG A 80 -0.11 -1.25 -15.81
N GLY A 81 -0.09 -0.79 -17.06
CA GLY A 81 -1.29 -0.77 -17.88
C GLY A 81 -1.11 -0.17 -19.27
N THR A 82 -2.23 -0.05 -19.99
CA THR A 82 -2.31 0.60 -21.31
C THR A 82 -3.20 1.86 -21.30
N GLY A 83 -3.77 2.21 -20.15
CA GLY A 83 -4.65 3.37 -20.03
C GLY A 83 -4.88 3.76 -18.58
N ILE A 84 -5.22 5.04 -18.39
CA ILE A 84 -5.56 5.59 -17.08
C ILE A 84 -6.61 6.70 -17.20
N SER A 85 -7.52 6.77 -16.23
CA SER A 85 -8.48 7.85 -16.02
C SER A 85 -8.27 8.49 -14.64
N TYR A 86 -8.43 9.81 -14.57
CA TYR A 86 -8.46 10.59 -13.34
C TYR A 86 -9.89 11.07 -13.11
N ASN A 87 -10.52 10.59 -12.03
CA ASN A 87 -11.92 10.83 -11.72
C ASN A 87 -12.06 11.68 -10.46
N ALA A 88 -12.89 12.71 -10.56
CA ALA A 88 -13.10 13.70 -9.51
C ALA A 88 -14.42 14.46 -9.71
N ASP A 89 -14.72 15.42 -8.83
CA ASP A 89 -15.83 16.33 -9.03
C ASP A 89 -15.55 17.34 -10.14
N LYS A 90 -16.58 17.65 -10.94
CA LYS A 90 -16.70 18.98 -11.55
C LYS A 90 -17.53 19.88 -10.65
N ARG A 91 -17.16 21.17 -10.51
CA ARG A 91 -17.79 22.06 -9.52
C ARG A 91 -17.52 23.55 -9.78
N PRO A 92 -18.38 24.46 -9.27
CA PRO A 92 -18.23 25.91 -9.50
C PRO A 92 -16.96 26.51 -8.87
N ASP A 93 -16.47 25.88 -7.80
CA ASP A 93 -15.27 26.27 -7.05
C ASP A 93 -14.07 25.40 -7.41
N SER A 94 -14.05 24.78 -8.60
CA SER A 94 -12.95 23.93 -9.04
C SER A 94 -11.63 24.69 -9.14
N GLY A 95 -10.57 24.09 -8.61
CA GLY A 95 -9.19 24.52 -8.86
C GLY A 95 -8.73 24.12 -10.26
N ILE A 96 -7.68 24.78 -10.75
CA ILE A 96 -7.01 24.40 -12.00
C ILE A 96 -6.07 23.23 -11.72
N VAL A 97 -6.26 22.14 -12.44
CA VAL A 97 -5.49 20.91 -12.27
C VAL A 97 -4.32 20.90 -13.26
N MET A 98 -3.11 20.72 -12.73
CA MET A 98 -1.97 20.28 -13.53
C MET A 98 -1.96 18.75 -13.56
N LEU A 99 -1.59 18.18 -14.71
CA LEU A 99 -1.52 16.74 -14.90
C LEU A 99 -0.29 16.40 -15.76
N ALA A 100 0.42 15.35 -15.39
CA ALA A 100 1.50 14.78 -16.18
C ALA A 100 1.38 13.26 -16.28
N ILE A 101 1.76 12.71 -17.44
CA ILE A 101 1.91 11.26 -17.66
C ILE A 101 3.36 11.00 -18.05
N ASP A 102 4.05 10.14 -17.31
CA ASP A 102 5.46 9.79 -17.52
C ASP A 102 6.37 11.04 -17.64
N GLY A 103 6.12 12.02 -16.77
CA GLY A 103 6.84 13.30 -16.74
C GLY A 103 6.45 14.29 -17.85
N ASN A 104 5.55 13.93 -18.77
CA ASN A 104 5.05 14.84 -19.80
C ASN A 104 3.89 15.67 -19.24
N GLU A 105 4.13 16.96 -18.96
CA GLU A 105 3.06 17.91 -18.61
C GLU A 105 2.03 18.01 -19.74
N LEU A 106 0.76 17.80 -19.40
CA LEU A 106 -0.37 18.00 -20.30
C LEU A 106 -0.98 19.40 -20.12
N PRO A 107 -1.85 19.86 -21.05
CA PRO A 107 -2.57 21.10 -20.88
C PRO A 107 -3.35 21.14 -19.56
N LEU A 108 -3.39 22.33 -18.94
CA LEU A 108 -4.11 22.55 -17.68
C LEU A 108 -5.60 22.21 -17.83
N LEU A 109 -6.15 21.52 -16.84
CA LEU A 109 -7.54 21.10 -16.82
C LEU A 109 -8.36 22.01 -15.90
N ASN A 110 -9.54 22.42 -16.34
CA ASN A 110 -10.48 23.22 -15.56
C ASN A 110 -11.81 22.44 -15.44
N PRO A 111 -12.01 21.66 -14.37
CA PRO A 111 -13.23 20.88 -14.16
C PRO A 111 -14.38 21.75 -13.63
N ASP A 112 -14.63 22.89 -14.28
CA ASP A 112 -15.69 23.82 -13.92
C ASP A 112 -17.06 23.27 -14.32
N SER A 113 -18.04 23.47 -13.44
CA SER A 113 -19.46 23.21 -13.71
C SER A 113 -20.32 24.11 -12.80
N SER A 114 -21.53 24.47 -13.23
CA SER A 114 -22.46 25.27 -12.43
C SER A 114 -23.02 24.53 -11.19
N THR A 115 -22.87 23.20 -11.15
CA THR A 115 -23.29 22.34 -10.05
C THR A 115 -22.21 21.31 -9.76
N VAL A 116 -22.22 20.71 -8.57
CA VAL A 116 -21.31 19.61 -8.27
C VAL A 116 -21.75 18.36 -9.03
N GLU A 117 -20.86 17.80 -9.83
CA GLU A 117 -21.03 16.53 -10.55
C GLU A 117 -19.96 15.55 -10.06
N HIS A 118 -20.39 14.46 -9.43
CA HIS A 118 -19.47 13.49 -8.80
C HIS A 118 -18.93 12.44 -9.78
N GLN A 119 -17.79 11.84 -9.45
CA GLN A 119 -17.19 10.72 -10.21
C GLN A 119 -16.99 11.01 -11.71
N GLN A 120 -16.68 12.26 -12.09
CA GLN A 120 -16.48 12.62 -13.48
C GLN A 120 -15.05 12.31 -13.93
N ALA A 121 -14.90 11.68 -15.09
CA ALA A 121 -13.60 11.52 -15.75
C ALA A 121 -13.09 12.90 -16.21
N ILE A 122 -12.24 13.53 -15.41
CA ILE A 122 -11.64 14.83 -15.71
C ILE A 122 -10.57 14.67 -16.80
N PHE A 123 -9.89 13.53 -16.79
CA PHE A 123 -8.94 13.12 -17.81
C PHE A 123 -9.03 11.61 -18.05
N SER A 124 -8.77 11.18 -19.29
CA SER A 124 -8.60 9.79 -19.64
C SER A 124 -7.65 9.65 -20.82
N VAL A 125 -6.79 8.64 -20.78
CA VAL A 125 -5.91 8.24 -21.89
C VAL A 125 -5.92 6.73 -22.03
N SER A 126 -5.85 6.26 -23.27
CA SER A 126 -5.78 4.84 -23.64
C SER A 126 -4.73 4.65 -24.73
N GLY A 127 -4.24 3.43 -24.90
CA GLY A 127 -3.21 3.12 -25.92
C GLY A 127 -1.81 3.58 -25.52
N LEU A 128 -1.57 3.73 -24.20
CA LEU A 128 -0.21 3.81 -23.68
C LEU A 128 0.54 2.53 -24.03
N ALA A 129 1.86 2.63 -24.23
CA ALA A 129 2.69 1.47 -24.50
C ALA A 129 2.57 0.47 -23.34
N PRO A 130 2.39 -0.84 -23.59
CA PRO A 130 2.27 -1.81 -22.51
C PRO A 130 3.45 -1.74 -21.53
N GLY A 131 3.21 -1.35 -20.27
CA GLY A 131 4.28 -1.25 -19.28
C GLY A 131 3.88 -0.51 -18.02
N ASP A 132 4.92 -0.10 -17.28
CA ASP A 132 4.79 0.70 -16.06
C ASP A 132 4.80 2.20 -16.42
N HIS A 133 3.90 2.95 -15.78
CA HIS A 133 3.65 4.37 -16.02
C HIS A 133 3.50 5.13 -14.70
N GLN A 134 3.56 6.45 -14.77
CA GLN A 134 3.32 7.36 -13.66
C GLN A 134 2.35 8.46 -14.08
N ILE A 135 1.26 8.64 -13.32
CA ILE A 135 0.41 9.82 -13.39
C ILE A 135 0.68 10.72 -12.19
N VAL A 136 0.76 12.02 -12.45
CA VAL A 136 0.85 13.05 -11.41
C VAL A 136 -0.27 14.05 -11.66
N ILE A 137 -1.06 14.35 -10.64
CA ILE A 137 -2.04 15.43 -10.64
C ILE A 137 -1.70 16.43 -9.55
N GLY A 138 -2.15 17.67 -9.66
CA GLY A 138 -1.97 18.64 -8.58
C GLY A 138 -2.67 19.96 -8.79
N ALA A 139 -2.60 20.83 -7.78
CA ALA A 139 -3.13 22.18 -7.85
C ALA A 139 -2.09 23.15 -8.44
N GLN A 140 -2.41 23.73 -9.59
CA GLN A 140 -1.50 24.61 -10.34
C GLN A 140 -1.16 25.89 -9.54
N PRO A 141 0.14 26.20 -9.29
CA PRO A 141 0.54 27.49 -8.73
C PRO A 141 0.26 28.66 -9.68
N GLY A 142 -0.21 29.80 -9.14
CA GLY A 142 -0.22 31.10 -9.82
C GLY A 142 -1.43 31.43 -10.71
N TYR A 143 -2.50 30.62 -10.71
CA TYR A 143 -3.75 30.93 -11.42
C TYR A 143 -4.79 31.63 -10.54
N VAL A 144 -5.71 32.39 -11.15
CA VAL A 144 -6.75 33.20 -10.45
C VAL A 144 -7.76 32.38 -9.65
N ASN A 145 -7.84 31.06 -9.90
CA ASN A 145 -8.61 30.09 -9.10
C ASN A 145 -7.68 29.15 -8.30
N SER A 146 -6.49 29.62 -7.90
CA SER A 146 -5.53 28.84 -7.11
C SER A 146 -6.00 28.48 -5.69
N THR A 147 -7.13 29.05 -5.24
CA THR A 147 -7.84 28.68 -4.01
C THR A 147 -8.96 27.66 -4.23
N GLY A 148 -9.27 27.34 -5.50
CA GLY A 148 -10.30 26.37 -5.87
C GLY A 148 -9.90 24.95 -5.46
N VAL A 149 -10.89 24.08 -5.32
CA VAL A 149 -10.70 22.71 -4.83
C VAL A 149 -10.18 21.85 -5.98
N VAL A 150 -9.03 21.22 -5.81
CA VAL A 150 -8.64 20.04 -6.59
C VAL A 150 -8.94 18.82 -5.74
N GLY A 151 -9.57 17.79 -6.30
CA GLY A 151 -9.86 16.59 -5.55
C GLY A 151 -9.74 15.33 -6.38
N LEU A 152 -9.60 14.20 -5.72
CA LEU A 152 -9.45 12.89 -6.30
C LEU A 152 -10.47 11.95 -5.64
N ASP A 153 -11.20 11.22 -6.48
CA ASP A 153 -12.13 10.17 -6.06
C ASP A 153 -11.51 8.81 -6.34
N PHE A 154 -11.12 8.56 -7.60
CA PHE A 154 -10.34 7.37 -7.93
C PHE A 154 -9.57 7.55 -9.25
N PHE A 155 -8.51 6.76 -9.40
CA PHE A 155 -7.91 6.51 -10.71
C PHE A 155 -8.48 5.23 -11.31
N GLY A 156 -8.86 5.24 -12.58
CA GLY A 156 -9.23 4.02 -13.30
C GLY A 156 -8.07 3.55 -14.17
N VAL A 157 -7.54 2.36 -13.94
CA VAL A 157 -6.42 1.78 -14.70
C VAL A 157 -6.96 0.73 -15.66
N THR A 158 -6.50 0.77 -16.91
CA THR A 158 -6.64 -0.35 -17.84
C THR A 158 -5.40 -1.24 -17.72
N PRO A 159 -5.46 -2.38 -17.01
CA PRO A 159 -4.30 -3.25 -16.79
C PRO A 159 -3.84 -3.91 -18.10
N LEU A 160 -2.61 -4.44 -18.10
CA LEU A 160 -2.06 -5.17 -19.26
C LEU A 160 -2.75 -6.52 -19.48
N ASP A 161 -3.06 -7.18 -18.36
CA ASP A 161 -3.64 -8.51 -18.32
C ASP A 161 -5.00 -8.41 -17.61
N ASP A 162 -5.95 -9.28 -17.96
CA ASP A 162 -7.21 -9.45 -17.21
C ASP A 162 -6.97 -10.18 -15.87
N ASP A 163 -5.78 -10.00 -15.31
CA ASP A 163 -5.35 -10.64 -14.09
C ASP A 163 -6.02 -9.98 -12.90
N SER A 164 -7.01 -10.69 -12.36
CA SER A 164 -7.69 -10.35 -11.10
C SER A 164 -6.77 -10.20 -9.89
N SER A 165 -5.49 -10.60 -9.99
CA SER A 165 -4.47 -10.39 -8.96
C SER A 165 -3.75 -9.03 -9.06
N TYR A 166 -4.08 -8.20 -10.05
CA TYR A 166 -3.54 -6.85 -10.14
C TYR A 166 -3.93 -6.04 -8.89
N VAL A 167 -2.92 -5.62 -8.14
CA VAL A 167 -3.05 -4.65 -7.07
C VAL A 167 -2.16 -3.47 -7.45
N PRO A 168 -2.72 -2.27 -7.70
CA PRO A 168 -1.92 -1.08 -7.99
C PRO A 168 -0.91 -0.86 -6.87
N ARG A 169 0.37 -0.89 -7.22
CA ARG A 169 1.48 -0.72 -6.28
C ARG A 169 1.91 0.74 -6.35
N ASP A 170 2.22 1.30 -5.20
CA ASP A 170 2.77 2.64 -5.07
C ASP A 170 4.27 2.71 -5.39
N LEU A 171 4.85 1.60 -5.84
CA LEU A 171 6.23 1.55 -6.27
C LEU A 171 6.36 2.24 -7.62
N GLY A 172 7.32 3.16 -7.73
CA GLY A 172 7.51 3.91 -8.95
C GLY A 172 7.89 3.04 -10.16
N PRO A 173 7.95 3.62 -11.38
CA PRO A 173 8.04 2.84 -12.61
C PRO A 173 9.22 1.86 -12.61
N GLY A 174 8.98 0.63 -13.10
CA GLY A 174 9.97 -0.45 -13.15
C GLY A 174 9.91 -1.41 -11.96
N ALA A 175 9.27 -1.03 -10.85
CA ALA A 175 9.30 -1.79 -9.60
C ALA A 175 8.18 -2.83 -9.46
N TRP A 176 7.45 -3.14 -10.53
CA TRP A 176 6.31 -4.06 -10.45
C TRP A 176 6.68 -5.48 -9.96
N SER A 177 7.92 -5.92 -10.21
CA SER A 177 8.42 -7.23 -9.79
C SER A 177 8.94 -7.27 -8.34
N VAL A 178 8.99 -6.13 -7.64
CA VAL A 178 9.52 -6.08 -6.27
C VAL A 178 8.54 -6.79 -5.31
N PRO A 179 9.01 -7.72 -4.46
CA PRO A 179 8.18 -8.38 -3.46
C PRO A 179 7.60 -7.42 -2.42
N LEU A 180 6.42 -7.74 -1.88
CA LEU A 180 5.71 -6.89 -0.92
C LEU A 180 6.42 -6.78 0.44
N ASP A 181 7.16 -7.81 0.77
CA ASP A 181 7.97 -8.00 1.98
C ASP A 181 9.40 -7.46 1.84
N ALA A 182 9.77 -6.87 0.68
CA ALA A 182 10.95 -6.03 0.61
C ALA A 182 10.87 -4.92 1.68
N VAL A 183 11.93 -4.18 1.96
CA VAL A 183 11.97 -3.07 2.92
C VAL A 183 12.45 -1.85 2.16
N VAL A 184 11.74 -0.72 2.29
CA VAL A 184 12.16 0.57 1.73
C VAL A 184 13.14 1.21 2.71
N VAL A 185 14.24 1.75 2.18
CA VAL A 185 15.29 2.44 2.91
C VAL A 185 15.47 3.81 2.27
N ASP A 186 14.97 4.83 2.96
CA ASP A 186 15.06 6.23 2.53
C ASP A 186 16.52 6.67 2.36
N ASP A 187 16.77 7.65 1.49
CA ASP A 187 18.12 8.24 1.33
C ASP A 187 18.65 8.86 2.63
N THR A 188 17.78 9.26 3.55
CA THR A 188 18.19 9.78 4.86
C THR A 188 18.47 8.69 5.91
N ASP A 189 18.22 7.42 5.59
CA ASP A 189 18.39 6.31 6.53
C ASP A 189 19.86 6.12 6.93
N PRO A 190 20.16 5.89 8.22
CA PRO A 190 21.52 5.70 8.70
C PRO A 190 22.16 4.38 8.27
N SER A 191 21.56 3.53 7.44
CA SER A 191 22.28 2.45 6.74
C SER A 191 22.95 2.94 5.45
N VAL A 192 22.56 4.13 4.95
CA VAL A 192 23.19 4.79 3.81
C VAL A 192 24.35 5.68 4.31
N ARG A 193 25.50 5.55 3.65
CA ARG A 193 26.76 6.21 4.00
C ARG A 193 27.32 6.92 2.79
N TYR A 194 27.25 8.24 2.80
CA TYR A 194 27.79 9.08 1.75
C TYR A 194 29.29 9.33 1.94
N SER A 195 30.07 9.22 0.86
CA SER A 195 31.50 9.52 0.91
C SER A 195 31.77 11.03 0.80
N GLY A 196 32.47 11.56 1.80
CA GLY A 196 32.90 12.96 1.85
C GLY A 196 31.75 13.96 1.77
N ASP A 197 32.05 15.16 1.27
CA ASP A 197 31.11 16.29 1.22
C ASP A 197 30.40 16.46 -0.12
N SER A 198 30.58 15.53 -1.08
CA SER A 198 30.09 15.72 -2.46
C SER A 198 28.61 15.40 -2.62
N TRP A 199 28.10 14.45 -1.83
CA TRP A 199 26.68 14.14 -1.78
C TRP A 199 26.00 15.09 -0.80
N LYS A 200 24.94 15.75 -1.26
CA LYS A 200 24.16 16.71 -0.48
C LYS A 200 22.69 16.36 -0.58
N MET A 201 21.97 16.49 0.54
CA MET A 201 20.52 16.54 0.50
C MET A 201 20.11 17.68 -0.43
N GLN A 202 19.26 17.37 -1.38
CA GLN A 202 18.74 18.32 -2.34
C GLN A 202 17.70 19.20 -1.64
N ASP A 203 17.80 20.52 -1.83
CA ASP A 203 16.76 21.44 -1.36
C ASP A 203 15.54 21.32 -2.26
N VAL A 204 14.53 20.61 -1.75
CA VAL A 204 13.27 20.35 -2.45
C VAL A 204 12.49 21.62 -2.81
N ASN A 205 12.79 22.76 -2.16
CA ASN A 205 12.18 24.05 -2.49
C ASN A 205 12.79 24.69 -3.76
N LEU A 206 13.93 24.17 -4.24
CA LEU A 206 14.63 24.67 -5.42
C LEU A 206 14.33 23.85 -6.69
N ILE A 207 13.56 22.77 -6.59
CA ILE A 207 13.29 21.83 -7.68
C ILE A 207 11.87 22.00 -8.22
N GLY A 208 11.57 23.18 -8.76
CA GLY A 208 10.26 23.41 -9.38
C GLY A 208 9.07 23.15 -8.43
N PRO A 209 7.84 23.09 -8.95
CA PRO A 209 6.65 23.16 -8.11
C PRO A 209 6.29 21.88 -7.34
N THR A 210 6.92 20.73 -7.59
CA THR A 210 6.52 19.45 -6.95
C THR A 210 7.70 18.46 -6.85
N PRO A 211 8.44 18.43 -5.73
CA PRO A 211 9.44 17.39 -5.47
C PRO A 211 8.72 16.06 -5.23
N LEU A 212 8.75 15.15 -6.20
CA LEU A 212 8.03 13.86 -6.18
C LEU A 212 8.84 12.72 -5.54
N PHE A 213 9.80 13.04 -4.68
CA PHE A 213 10.66 12.04 -4.06
C PHE A 213 9.96 11.31 -2.92
N PHE A 214 10.40 10.10 -2.65
CA PHE A 214 9.97 9.36 -1.48
C PHE A 214 10.32 10.17 -0.23
N ASN A 215 9.38 10.25 0.71
CA ASN A 215 9.52 11.02 1.95
C ASN A 215 9.94 12.50 1.79
N LEU A 216 9.80 13.06 0.58
CA LEU A 216 10.27 14.41 0.21
C LEU A 216 11.78 14.62 0.43
N THR A 217 12.58 13.57 0.30
CA THR A 217 14.04 13.63 0.45
C THR A 217 14.74 13.05 -0.76
N GLN A 218 15.89 13.62 -1.12
CA GLN A 218 16.76 13.08 -2.16
C GLN A 218 18.18 13.53 -1.88
N HIS A 219 19.16 12.63 -2.01
CA HIS A 219 20.58 12.98 -1.98
C HIS A 219 21.12 12.98 -3.40
N THR A 220 21.91 14.02 -3.71
CA THR A 220 22.52 14.16 -5.03
C THR A 220 24.00 14.46 -4.93
N SER A 221 24.76 14.02 -5.93
CA SER A 221 26.12 14.48 -6.18
C SER A 221 26.31 14.89 -7.63
N ARG A 222 27.15 15.89 -7.85
CA ARG A 222 27.57 16.36 -9.18
C ARG A 222 29.07 16.16 -9.45
N VAL A 223 29.72 15.39 -8.58
CA VAL A 223 31.18 15.20 -8.57
C VAL A 223 31.51 13.78 -9.06
N PRO A 224 32.17 13.64 -10.22
CA PRO A 224 32.58 12.33 -10.73
C PRO A 224 33.46 11.58 -9.74
N GLY A 225 33.21 10.28 -9.59
CA GLY A 225 33.91 9.40 -8.65
C GLY A 225 33.48 9.53 -7.19
N SER A 226 32.59 10.47 -6.84
CA SER A 226 31.95 10.45 -5.52
C SER A 226 31.02 9.25 -5.42
N SER A 227 30.91 8.67 -4.21
CA SER A 227 30.13 7.46 -4.00
C SER A 227 29.32 7.48 -2.71
N LEU A 228 28.39 6.56 -2.60
CA LEU A 228 27.70 6.19 -1.37
C LEU A 228 27.75 4.68 -1.20
N ASN A 229 27.59 4.21 0.04
CA ASN A 229 27.46 2.81 0.39
C ASN A 229 26.14 2.58 1.11
N PHE A 230 25.45 1.49 0.78
CA PHE A 230 24.27 1.00 1.49
C PHE A 230 24.52 -0.44 1.93
N THR A 231 24.45 -0.70 3.23
CA THR A 231 24.64 -2.05 3.79
C THR A 231 23.31 -2.62 4.26
N PHE A 232 23.01 -3.84 3.84
CA PHE A 232 21.77 -4.55 4.20
C PHE A 232 22.04 -6.03 4.44
N ARG A 233 21.11 -6.71 5.10
CA ARG A 233 21.12 -8.17 5.24
C ARG A 233 19.95 -8.77 4.50
N GLY A 234 20.20 -9.47 3.39
CA GLY A 234 19.12 -9.88 2.49
C GLY A 234 19.59 -10.65 1.27
N THR A 235 18.66 -10.93 0.35
CA THR A 235 18.95 -11.64 -0.90
C THR A 235 18.79 -10.77 -2.13
N ASP A 236 17.99 -9.70 -2.05
CA ASP A 236 17.69 -8.84 -3.19
C ASP A 236 17.85 -7.37 -2.80
N VAL A 237 18.22 -6.54 -3.76
CA VAL A 237 18.31 -5.08 -3.60
C VAL A 237 17.91 -4.36 -4.88
N TRP A 238 17.26 -3.22 -4.71
CA TRP A 238 16.81 -2.33 -5.77
C TRP A 238 17.24 -0.90 -5.46
N TYR A 239 17.63 -0.16 -6.49
CA TYR A 239 18.06 1.22 -6.42
C TYR A 239 17.08 2.10 -7.19
N PHE A 240 16.60 3.14 -6.51
CA PHE A 240 15.64 4.10 -7.06
C PHE A 240 16.25 5.49 -7.14
N SER A 241 16.02 6.13 -8.28
CA SER A 241 16.39 7.51 -8.54
C SER A 241 15.31 8.17 -9.40
N ASP A 242 15.41 9.48 -9.61
CA ASP A 242 14.76 10.08 -10.77
C ASP A 242 15.42 9.62 -12.09
N ASP A 243 14.69 9.80 -13.17
CA ASP A 243 15.17 9.64 -14.54
C ASP A 243 14.97 10.97 -15.28
N PHE A 244 16.10 11.58 -15.65
CA PHE A 244 16.09 12.86 -16.34
C PHE A 244 17.35 13.08 -17.16
N GLN A 245 17.25 13.84 -18.26
CA GLN A 245 18.34 14.08 -19.20
C GLN A 245 19.60 14.74 -18.60
N THR A 246 19.50 15.34 -17.41
CA THR A 246 20.65 15.96 -16.72
C THR A 246 21.42 14.99 -15.83
N ASN A 247 20.93 13.76 -15.69
CA ASN A 247 21.54 12.78 -14.80
C ASN A 247 22.83 12.21 -15.40
N ALA A 248 23.69 11.76 -14.51
CA ALA A 248 24.92 11.04 -14.80
C ALA A 248 24.63 9.54 -14.77
N ASP A 249 25.29 8.78 -15.64
CA ASP A 249 25.41 7.34 -15.42
C ASP A 249 26.05 7.09 -14.04
N VAL A 250 25.63 6.00 -13.39
CA VAL A 250 26.19 5.55 -12.11
C VAL A 250 26.80 4.17 -12.28
N LEU A 251 27.92 3.93 -11.60
CA LEU A 251 28.55 2.61 -11.51
C LEU A 251 28.14 1.98 -10.18
N ILE A 252 27.42 0.85 -10.23
CA ILE A 252 26.89 0.16 -9.06
C ILE A 252 27.60 -1.18 -8.88
N SER A 253 28.22 -1.42 -7.73
CA SER A 253 28.81 -2.72 -7.38
C SER A 253 28.20 -3.27 -6.08
N VAL A 254 28.25 -4.58 -5.94
CA VAL A 254 27.86 -5.30 -4.71
C VAL A 254 29.09 -6.02 -4.16
N ASP A 255 29.33 -5.88 -2.86
CA ASP A 255 30.41 -6.54 -2.11
C ASP A 255 31.81 -6.32 -2.70
N GLY A 256 32.05 -5.15 -3.29
CA GLY A 256 33.32 -4.82 -3.93
C GLY A 256 33.59 -5.58 -5.23
N GLY A 257 32.58 -6.26 -5.78
CA GLY A 257 32.64 -6.93 -7.08
C GLY A 257 32.73 -5.96 -8.26
N GLU A 258 32.67 -6.51 -9.48
CA GLU A 258 32.65 -5.72 -10.71
C GLU A 258 31.42 -4.79 -10.74
N GLY A 259 31.64 -3.53 -11.12
CA GLY A 259 30.58 -2.53 -11.20
C GLY A 259 29.78 -2.63 -12.49
N GLU A 260 28.46 -2.50 -12.38
CA GLU A 260 27.53 -2.39 -13.48
C GLU A 260 27.29 -0.91 -13.80
N LEU A 261 27.51 -0.50 -15.05
CA LEU A 261 27.23 0.87 -15.49
C LEU A 261 25.74 1.01 -15.79
N VAL A 262 25.06 1.85 -15.03
CA VAL A 262 23.62 2.06 -15.06
C VAL A 262 23.29 3.46 -15.59
N LYS A 263 22.38 3.52 -16.56
CA LYS A 263 21.86 4.78 -17.09
C LYS A 263 20.68 5.27 -16.26
N THR A 264 20.75 6.52 -15.81
CA THR A 264 19.70 7.22 -15.06
C THR A 264 19.12 8.40 -15.85
N SER A 265 19.42 8.45 -17.14
CA SER A 265 18.95 9.46 -18.10
C SER A 265 18.42 8.77 -19.36
N THR A 266 17.33 8.03 -19.24
CA THR A 266 16.74 7.26 -20.35
C THR A 266 15.74 8.06 -21.17
N GLY A 267 15.23 9.17 -20.62
CA GLY A 267 14.29 10.08 -21.28
C GLY A 267 14.67 11.56 -21.17
N VAL A 268 13.84 12.41 -21.79
CA VAL A 268 13.94 13.88 -21.71
C VAL A 268 12.95 14.51 -20.74
N THR A 269 11.98 13.74 -20.27
CA THR A 269 11.04 14.14 -19.21
C THR A 269 11.51 13.64 -17.86
N TRP A 270 11.13 14.37 -16.81
CA TRP A 270 11.47 14.00 -15.44
C TRP A 270 10.50 12.94 -14.95
N ILE A 271 11.00 11.75 -14.61
CA ILE A 271 10.24 10.70 -13.92
C ILE A 271 10.86 10.50 -12.54
N SER A 272 10.05 10.56 -11.49
CA SER A 272 10.51 10.38 -10.11
C SER A 272 10.38 8.92 -9.66
N GLN A 273 11.10 8.54 -8.60
CA GLN A 273 11.01 7.22 -7.96
C GLN A 273 11.11 6.04 -8.94
N ARG A 274 11.95 6.13 -9.98
CA ARG A 274 12.09 5.05 -10.97
C ARG A 274 13.08 4.01 -10.46
N MET A 275 12.72 2.73 -10.55
CA MET A 275 13.68 1.64 -10.33
C MET A 275 14.67 1.63 -11.50
N THR A 276 15.90 2.04 -11.27
CA THR A 276 16.94 2.14 -12.31
C THR A 276 17.89 0.95 -12.30
N TRP A 277 18.00 0.24 -11.17
CA TRP A 277 18.84 -0.95 -11.06
C TRP A 277 18.33 -1.93 -9.98
N SER A 278 18.68 -3.20 -10.14
CA SER A 278 18.39 -4.26 -9.18
C SER A 278 19.42 -5.38 -9.21
N LYS A 279 19.63 -6.05 -8.07
CA LYS A 279 20.35 -7.31 -7.97
C LYS A 279 19.52 -8.29 -7.16
N ILE A 280 19.19 -9.44 -7.76
CA ILE A 280 18.32 -10.46 -7.19
C ILE A 280 19.13 -11.74 -6.96
N GLY A 281 18.79 -12.50 -5.92
CA GLY A 281 19.35 -13.83 -5.67
C GLY A 281 20.80 -13.80 -5.17
N LEU A 282 21.17 -12.76 -4.42
CA LEU A 282 22.39 -12.75 -3.62
C LEU A 282 22.32 -13.84 -2.54
N PRO A 283 23.47 -14.44 -2.16
CA PRO A 283 23.50 -15.40 -1.06
C PRO A 283 22.98 -14.78 0.24
N ASP A 284 22.17 -15.49 1.04
CA ASP A 284 21.70 -14.94 2.31
C ASP A 284 22.85 -14.45 3.19
N GLY A 285 22.88 -13.16 3.51
CA GLY A 285 24.00 -12.57 4.21
C GLY A 285 23.95 -11.06 4.27
N GLU A 286 25.01 -10.48 4.82
CA GLU A 286 25.24 -9.05 4.77
C GLU A 286 25.88 -8.69 3.42
N HIS A 287 25.36 -7.66 2.79
CA HIS A 287 25.83 -7.11 1.53
C HIS A 287 26.05 -5.62 1.63
N THR A 288 26.97 -5.10 0.82
CA THR A 288 27.16 -3.65 0.64
C THR A 288 27.06 -3.28 -0.82
N VAL A 289 26.10 -2.41 -1.15
CA VAL A 289 26.00 -1.76 -2.46
C VAL A 289 26.83 -0.48 -2.44
N THR A 290 27.68 -0.29 -3.43
CA THR A 290 28.37 0.98 -3.68
C THR A 290 27.83 1.60 -4.96
N VAL A 291 27.31 2.83 -4.87
CA VAL A 291 26.88 3.61 -6.04
C VAL A 291 27.88 4.74 -6.25
N THR A 292 28.49 4.81 -7.44
CA THR A 292 29.52 5.80 -7.78
C THR A 292 29.09 6.64 -8.97
N HIS A 293 29.23 7.96 -8.87
CA HIS A 293 29.01 8.88 -9.99
C HIS A 293 29.99 8.59 -11.13
N ALA A 294 29.48 8.16 -12.28
CA ALA A 294 30.28 7.73 -13.43
C ALA A 294 30.13 8.65 -14.66
N GLY A 295 29.51 9.81 -14.49
CA GLY A 295 29.31 10.80 -15.55
C GLY A 295 30.32 11.95 -15.54
N GLN A 296 29.96 13.01 -16.25
CA GLN A 296 30.72 14.27 -16.29
C GLN A 296 30.38 15.15 -15.09
N ARG A 297 31.33 16.01 -14.70
CA ARG A 297 31.12 16.99 -13.63
C ARG A 297 29.96 17.91 -13.97
N GLY A 298 29.04 18.06 -13.02
CA GLY A 298 27.84 18.87 -13.20
C GLY A 298 26.59 18.08 -13.58
N GLN A 299 26.71 16.85 -14.08
CA GLN A 299 25.58 15.91 -14.19
C GLN A 299 25.23 15.34 -12.82
N TYR A 300 23.98 14.94 -12.62
CA TYR A 300 23.46 14.52 -11.31
C TYR A 300 23.48 13.00 -11.13
N ALA A 301 24.14 12.50 -10.09
CA ALA A 301 23.87 11.16 -9.55
C ALA A 301 22.93 11.34 -8.36
N ASN A 302 21.75 10.71 -8.41
CA ASN A 302 20.68 10.93 -7.45
C ASN A 302 20.34 9.61 -6.73
N LEU A 303 20.06 9.67 -5.44
CA LEU A 303 19.46 8.57 -4.70
C LEU A 303 18.17 9.10 -4.07
N ASP A 304 17.06 8.44 -4.41
CA ASP A 304 15.75 8.66 -3.79
C ASP A 304 15.59 7.67 -2.63
N PHE A 305 15.63 6.36 -2.91
CA PHE A 305 15.66 5.32 -1.89
C PHE A 305 16.26 4.01 -2.41
N PHE A 306 16.59 3.11 -1.49
CA PHE A 306 16.81 1.69 -1.79
C PHE A 306 15.59 0.87 -1.39
N MET A 307 15.47 -0.31 -1.99
CA MET A 307 14.70 -1.39 -1.37
C MET A 307 15.58 -2.62 -1.24
N TYR A 308 15.31 -3.49 -0.26
CA TYR A 308 15.96 -4.79 -0.17
C TYR A 308 15.02 -5.86 0.35
N LEU A 309 15.22 -7.12 -0.04
CA LEU A 309 14.47 -8.25 0.51
C LEU A 309 15.27 -8.83 1.70
N PRO A 310 14.77 -8.71 2.94
CA PRO A 310 15.52 -9.13 4.12
C PRO A 310 15.69 -10.66 4.17
N SER A 311 16.78 -11.07 4.81
CA SER A 311 17.00 -12.46 5.18
C SER A 311 15.83 -12.99 6.01
N GLY A 312 15.22 -14.10 5.61
CA GLY A 312 14.22 -14.80 6.42
C GLY A 312 12.76 -14.45 6.17
N THR A 313 12.38 -13.86 5.03
CA THR A 313 10.99 -13.91 4.55
C THR A 313 10.70 -15.15 3.70
N SER A 314 11.26 -16.30 4.10
CA SER A 314 10.56 -17.55 3.83
C SER A 314 9.25 -17.51 4.62
N SER A 315 8.10 -17.62 3.94
CA SER A 315 6.89 -18.10 4.63
C SER A 315 7.32 -19.29 5.46
N GLU A 316 7.14 -19.24 6.78
CA GLU A 316 7.27 -20.41 7.63
C GLU A 316 6.21 -21.43 7.19
N SER A 317 6.50 -22.19 6.13
CA SER A 317 6.23 -23.61 6.22
C SER A 317 7.24 -24.11 7.24
N ALA A 318 6.81 -24.12 8.50
CA ALA A 318 7.58 -24.69 9.60
C ALA A 318 7.89 -26.16 9.28
N SER A 319 8.99 -26.42 8.58
CA SER A 319 9.71 -27.69 8.68
C SER A 319 10.55 -27.63 9.96
N HIS A 320 9.86 -27.56 11.10
CA HIS A 320 10.47 -27.99 12.34
C HIS A 320 10.83 -29.47 12.18
N SER A 321 12.12 -29.75 12.04
CA SER A 321 12.70 -31.05 12.38
C SER A 321 12.15 -31.46 13.75
N PRO A 322 11.59 -32.68 13.92
CA PRO A 322 10.78 -33.01 15.08
C PRO A 322 11.66 -33.46 16.25
N ASP A 323 12.53 -32.59 16.77
CA ASP A 323 13.45 -33.01 17.84
C ASP A 323 12.82 -33.05 19.24
N HIS A 324 11.59 -32.56 19.45
CA HIS A 324 10.94 -32.63 20.76
C HIS A 324 9.45 -33.01 20.76
N LEU A 325 8.90 -33.48 19.63
CA LEU A 325 7.49 -33.91 19.60
C LEU A 325 7.23 -35.07 20.60
N GLY A 326 8.22 -35.94 20.81
CA GLY A 326 8.17 -37.02 21.80
C GLY A 326 8.16 -36.54 23.26
N ALA A 327 8.77 -35.39 23.57
CA ALA A 327 8.80 -34.84 24.92
C ALA A 327 7.47 -34.16 25.28
N ILE A 328 6.85 -33.46 24.33
CA ILE A 328 5.57 -32.75 24.54
C ILE A 328 4.40 -33.75 24.58
N LEU A 329 4.34 -34.71 23.65
CA LEU A 329 3.32 -35.77 23.68
C LEU A 329 3.54 -36.76 24.83
N GLY A 330 4.80 -37.06 25.19
CA GLY A 330 5.14 -37.90 26.34
C GLY A 330 4.76 -37.28 27.68
N GLY A 331 4.91 -35.96 27.81
CA GLY A 331 4.52 -35.22 29.03
C GLY A 331 3.01 -35.18 29.26
N VAL A 332 2.21 -34.97 28.20
CA VAL A 332 0.75 -34.92 28.31
C VAL A 332 0.14 -36.31 28.54
N MET A 333 0.61 -37.33 27.83
CA MET A 333 0.16 -38.72 28.05
C MET A 333 0.64 -39.28 29.39
N GLY A 334 1.88 -38.99 29.79
CA GLY A 334 2.43 -39.37 31.10
C GLY A 334 1.71 -38.67 32.26
N GLY A 335 1.35 -37.39 32.10
CA GLY A 335 0.58 -36.63 33.07
C GLY A 335 -0.85 -37.17 33.26
N LEU A 336 -1.53 -37.53 32.16
CA LEU A 336 -2.88 -38.12 32.22
C LEU A 336 -2.88 -39.51 32.86
N VAL A 337 -1.90 -40.36 32.54
CA VAL A 337 -1.76 -41.68 33.18
C VAL A 337 -1.37 -41.55 34.65
N GLY A 338 -0.47 -40.62 34.99
CA GLY A 338 -0.09 -40.31 36.37
C GLY A 338 -1.28 -39.85 37.21
N LEU A 339 -2.09 -38.92 36.69
CA LEU A 339 -3.31 -38.44 37.36
C LEU A 339 -4.35 -39.55 37.51
N ALA A 340 -4.52 -40.41 36.50
CA ALA A 340 -5.42 -41.56 36.58
C ALA A 340 -4.98 -42.57 37.65
N LEU A 341 -3.68 -42.85 37.77
CA LEU A 341 -3.13 -43.75 38.80
C LEU A 341 -3.25 -43.16 40.22
N VAL A 342 -3.05 -41.85 40.38
CA VAL A 342 -3.28 -41.16 41.65
C VAL A 342 -4.76 -41.22 42.04
N ALA A 343 -5.67 -40.96 41.10
CA ALA A 343 -7.11 -41.08 41.34
C ALA A 343 -7.53 -42.51 41.72
N LEU A 344 -6.98 -43.52 41.05
CA LEU A 344 -7.18 -44.94 41.38
C LEU A 344 -6.64 -45.29 42.76
N GLY A 345 -5.46 -44.79 43.13
CA GLY A 345 -4.88 -44.96 44.46
C GLY A 345 -5.76 -44.34 45.54
N LEU A 346 -6.19 -43.08 45.35
CA LEU A 346 -7.10 -42.40 46.27
C LEU A 346 -8.45 -43.12 46.39
N PHE A 347 -9.01 -43.61 45.28
CA PHE A 347 -10.24 -44.41 45.29
C PHE A 347 -10.08 -45.74 46.02
N TYR A 348 -8.94 -46.41 45.85
CA TYR A 348 -8.63 -47.65 46.58
C TYR A 348 -8.54 -47.40 48.09
N PHE A 349 -7.84 -46.35 48.53
CA PHE A 349 -7.77 -45.97 49.94
C PHE A 349 -9.12 -45.53 50.50
N TYR A 350 -9.92 -44.79 49.72
CA TYR A 350 -11.29 -44.43 50.09
C TYR A 350 -12.17 -45.67 50.28
N ARG A 351 -12.13 -46.64 49.36
CA ARG A 351 -12.85 -47.91 49.51
C ARG A 351 -12.36 -48.73 50.70
N LYS A 352 -11.06 -48.70 50.99
CA LYS A 352 -10.51 -49.38 52.17
C LYS A 352 -11.02 -48.73 53.47
N HIS A 353 -11.09 -47.40 53.54
CA HIS A 353 -11.64 -46.70 54.71
C HIS A 353 -13.17 -46.82 54.86
N CYS A 354 -13.93 -46.90 53.77
CA CYS A 354 -15.37 -47.20 53.85
C CYS A 354 -15.68 -48.68 54.14
N SER A 355 -14.68 -49.56 54.10
CA SER A 355 -14.83 -50.97 54.53
C SER A 355 -14.68 -51.16 56.04
N GLU A 356 -14.20 -50.16 56.78
CA GLU A 356 -14.02 -50.23 58.25
C GLU A 356 -15.16 -49.54 59.02
N THR A 357 -16.21 -49.06 58.34
CA THR A 357 -17.35 -48.36 58.97
C THR A 357 -18.71 -49.00 58.67
N LYS A 358 -18.74 -50.34 58.53
CA LYS A 358 -19.98 -51.13 58.66
C LYS A 358 -19.81 -52.27 59.66
N ASN A 359 -19.68 -51.87 60.92
CA ASN A 359 -20.06 -52.67 62.08
C ASN A 359 -20.52 -51.69 63.18
N ASP A 360 -21.72 -51.15 63.00
CA ASP A 360 -22.70 -51.06 64.08
C ASP A 360 -24.05 -50.66 63.52
N GLY A 361 -25.08 -51.36 63.98
CA GLY A 361 -26.44 -51.22 63.49
C GLY A 361 -27.18 -50.04 64.10
N GLN A 362 -28.25 -49.62 63.44
CA GLN A 362 -29.57 -49.51 64.06
C GLN A 362 -30.64 -49.21 63.00
N GLU A 363 -31.38 -50.28 62.69
CA GLU A 363 -32.86 -50.36 62.67
C GLU A 363 -33.64 -49.05 62.88
N VAL A 364 -34.35 -48.56 61.84
CA VAL A 364 -35.73 -48.01 61.95
C VAL A 364 -36.51 -48.22 60.64
N LYS A 365 -37.50 -49.12 60.75
CA LYS A 365 -38.81 -49.28 60.10
C LYS A 365 -39.16 -48.62 58.75
N GLU A 366 -39.61 -49.51 57.86
CA GLU A 366 -40.46 -49.30 56.69
C GLU A 366 -41.74 -48.51 56.97
N THR A 367 -42.18 -47.74 55.97
CA THR A 367 -43.49 -47.95 55.32
C THR A 367 -43.44 -47.34 53.92
N GLY A 368 -43.67 -48.17 52.90
CA GLY A 368 -43.72 -47.74 51.50
C GLY A 368 -45.03 -47.08 51.11
N THR A 369 -45.10 -46.52 49.91
CA THR A 369 -45.85 -47.10 48.78
C THR A 369 -45.62 -46.26 47.52
N THR A 370 -45.37 -46.99 46.45
CA THR A 370 -45.06 -46.65 45.06
C THR A 370 -46.27 -46.01 44.33
N HIS A 371 -46.04 -45.18 43.31
CA HIS A 371 -46.36 -45.48 41.89
C HIS A 371 -46.40 -44.25 40.95
N HIS A 372 -45.60 -44.37 39.88
CA HIS A 372 -45.84 -44.08 38.45
C HIS A 372 -46.32 -42.68 38.03
N VAL A 373 -45.50 -41.92 37.28
CA VAL A 373 -45.25 -41.99 35.81
C VAL A 373 -46.53 -41.73 35.00
N THR A 374 -46.55 -40.66 34.20
CA THR A 374 -46.67 -40.71 32.71
C THR A 374 -46.75 -39.30 32.10
N LEU A 375 -45.98 -39.14 31.02
CA LEU A 375 -45.93 -38.02 30.09
C LEU A 375 -47.26 -37.76 29.35
N ALA A 376 -47.51 -36.52 28.95
CA ALA A 376 -48.05 -36.24 27.62
C ALA A 376 -47.76 -34.80 27.17
N ARG A 377 -47.35 -34.70 25.91
CA ARG A 377 -47.02 -33.53 25.11
C ARG A 377 -48.10 -33.41 24.03
N THR A 378 -48.59 -32.22 23.71
CA THR A 378 -49.24 -31.84 22.42
C THR A 378 -49.58 -30.33 22.51
N THR A 379 -48.83 -29.44 21.85
CA THR A 379 -48.96 -28.89 20.48
C THR A 379 -50.06 -27.85 20.26
N THR A 380 -49.59 -26.72 19.68
CA THR A 380 -50.23 -25.79 18.71
C THR A 380 -51.44 -24.97 19.18
N LYS A 381 -51.37 -23.63 19.06
CA LYS A 381 -51.79 -22.93 17.82
C LYS A 381 -51.44 -21.44 17.84
N ASP A 382 -51.14 -21.00 16.63
CA ASP A 382 -50.93 -19.66 16.06
C ASP A 382 -52.06 -18.65 16.37
N SER A 383 -51.72 -17.37 16.57
CA SER A 383 -52.45 -16.23 15.98
C SER A 383 -51.72 -14.90 16.17
N ARG A 384 -51.76 -14.14 15.09
CA ARG A 384 -51.19 -12.82 14.79
C ARG A 384 -52.14 -11.72 15.27
N ALA A 385 -51.63 -10.61 15.80
CA ALA A 385 -52.37 -9.36 15.96
C ALA A 385 -51.48 -8.14 15.67
N THR A 386 -51.97 -7.29 14.77
CA THR A 386 -51.54 -5.92 14.43
C THR A 386 -52.29 -4.89 15.28
N PHE A 387 -51.98 -3.60 15.06
CA PHE A 387 -52.51 -2.35 15.64
C PHE A 387 -51.70 -1.81 16.85
N ASP A 388 -51.37 -0.54 16.99
CA ASP A 388 -51.74 0.67 16.24
C ASP A 388 -50.75 1.82 16.50
N ASP A 389 -50.81 2.81 15.60
CA ASP A 389 -50.15 4.12 15.55
C ASP A 389 -50.60 5.05 16.71
N GLU A 390 -49.71 5.89 17.24
CA GLU A 390 -50.13 7.14 17.91
C GLU A 390 -49.13 8.28 17.66
N LYS A 391 -49.60 9.26 16.89
CA LYS A 391 -49.04 10.60 16.71
C LYS A 391 -49.16 11.41 18.01
N VAL A 392 -48.12 12.19 18.34
CA VAL A 392 -48.25 13.36 19.22
C VAL A 392 -47.53 14.52 18.57
N ASP A 393 -48.24 15.63 18.42
CA ASP A 393 -47.73 16.93 17.97
C ASP A 393 -48.30 18.05 18.86
N MET A 394 -47.49 19.10 18.99
CA MET A 394 -47.74 20.45 19.53
C MET A 394 -47.67 20.65 21.05
N VAL A 395 -46.72 21.49 21.51
CA VAL A 395 -46.77 22.97 21.44
C VAL A 395 -45.39 23.54 21.15
#